data_AF-A0A5D4I713-F1
#
_entry.id   AF-A0A5D4I713-F1
#
_cell.length_a   1.000
_cell.length_b   1.000
_cell.length_c   1.000
_cell.angle_alpha   90.00
_cell.angle_beta   90.00
_cell.angle_gamma   90.00
#
_symmetry.space_group_name_H-M   'P 1'
#
loop_
_entity.id
_entity.type
_entity.pdbx_description
1 polymer ?
#
loop_
_entity_poly.entity_id
_entity_poly.type
_entity_poly.pdbx_seq_one_letter_code
_entity_poly.pdbx_strand_id
1 'polypeptide(L)'
;MGDDLDGADRLLDSEERQLLAAAPGPSDTGGWKSLVSDPGFVRRSTVLARSSPLHRLDLRQAWQQFPAGVYDPRTLALAALEAVMHQQGLDQEATTEAVVEFLVDLARDAGPGRGGDEHEAVARFVLRELLNDQHGGMDFAVAYSDYRQGHCRQELGVRLLSEEIGRDGR
;
A
#
# COMPACT_ATOMS: atom_id res chain seq x y z
N MET A 1 -3.33 18.44 -39.70
CA MET A 1 -3.83 17.82 -38.46
C MET A 1 -3.06 16.54 -38.27
N GLY A 2 -1.93 16.62 -37.58
CA GLY A 2 -0.93 15.56 -37.50
C GLY A 2 0.36 16.19 -37.02
N ASP A 3 0.43 16.48 -35.72
CA ASP A 3 1.67 16.91 -35.06
C ASP A 3 1.52 16.83 -33.51
N ASP A 4 1.21 15.65 -32.97
CA ASP A 4 1.13 15.43 -31.51
C ASP A 4 2.11 14.34 -31.03
N LEU A 5 2.98 13.83 -31.91
CA LEU A 5 4.02 12.84 -31.57
C LEU A 5 5.40 13.47 -31.32
N ASP A 6 5.59 14.77 -31.60
CA ASP A 6 6.91 15.42 -31.62
C ASP A 6 7.39 15.89 -30.22
N GLY A 7 6.49 15.89 -29.21
CA GLY A 7 6.81 16.33 -27.85
C GLY A 7 7.50 15.26 -26.98
N ALA A 8 7.19 13.97 -27.19
CA ALA A 8 7.74 12.88 -26.41
C ALA A 8 9.19 12.55 -26.79
N ASP A 9 9.56 12.80 -28.06
CA ASP A 9 10.87 12.44 -28.61
C ASP A 9 12.02 13.32 -28.08
N ARG A 10 11.68 14.49 -27.50
CA ARG A 10 12.63 15.41 -26.85
C ARG A 10 13.05 15.00 -25.44
N LEU A 11 12.32 14.09 -24.79
CA LEU A 11 12.61 13.65 -23.42
C LEU A 11 13.60 12.49 -23.34
N LEU A 12 13.88 11.85 -24.47
CA LEU A 12 14.69 10.65 -24.53
C LEU A 12 16.15 11.00 -24.80
N ASP A 13 17.06 10.34 -24.11
CA ASP A 13 18.49 10.41 -24.42
C ASP A 13 18.86 9.53 -25.63
N SER A 14 20.14 9.57 -26.02
CA SER A 14 20.65 8.86 -27.19
C SER A 14 20.56 7.34 -27.06
N GLU A 15 20.70 6.84 -25.83
CA GLU A 15 20.69 5.41 -25.50
C GLU A 15 19.25 4.88 -25.48
N GLU A 16 18.34 5.64 -24.87
CA GLU A 16 16.89 5.38 -24.88
C GLU A 16 16.34 5.36 -26.31
N ARG A 17 16.78 6.28 -27.18
CA ARG A 17 16.43 6.25 -28.62
C ARG A 17 16.97 5.01 -29.32
N GLN A 18 18.19 4.59 -29.01
CA GLN A 18 18.79 3.39 -29.60
C GLN A 18 18.06 2.12 -29.15
N LEU A 19 17.66 2.04 -27.89
CA LEU A 19 16.88 0.94 -27.33
C LEU A 19 15.48 0.84 -27.96
N LEU A 20 14.81 1.98 -28.16
CA LEU A 20 13.50 2.03 -28.85
C LEU A 20 13.61 1.66 -30.33
N ALA A 21 14.67 2.10 -31.01
CA ALA A 21 14.92 1.75 -32.41
C ALA A 21 15.35 0.28 -32.60
N ALA A 22 16.00 -0.30 -31.59
CA ALA A 22 16.39 -1.71 -31.56
C ALA A 22 15.25 -2.64 -31.09
N ALA A 23 14.18 -2.08 -30.54
CA ALA A 23 13.01 -2.85 -30.18
C ALA A 23 12.41 -3.50 -31.45
N PRO A 24 12.03 -4.78 -31.41
CA PRO A 24 11.34 -5.39 -32.54
C PRO A 24 10.12 -4.53 -32.91
N GLY A 25 9.90 -4.34 -34.21
CA GLY A 25 8.77 -3.57 -34.72
C GLY A 25 7.44 -4.07 -34.15
N PRO A 26 6.34 -3.29 -34.23
CA PRO A 26 5.09 -3.62 -33.56
C PRO A 26 4.64 -5.04 -33.96
N SER A 27 4.87 -5.98 -33.05
CA SER A 27 4.26 -7.30 -33.09
C SER A 27 2.75 -7.12 -33.11
N ASP A 28 2.00 -8.05 -33.74
CA ASP A 28 0.55 -8.01 -33.77
C ASP A 28 -0.03 -7.79 -32.36
N THR A 29 -0.35 -6.53 -32.06
CA THR A 29 -0.88 -6.09 -30.77
C THR A 29 -2.37 -6.46 -30.64
N GLY A 30 -2.96 -7.04 -31.68
CA GLY A 30 -4.35 -7.49 -31.72
C GLY A 30 -4.70 -8.45 -30.58
N GLY A 31 -3.71 -9.16 -30.03
CA GLY A 31 -3.86 -10.04 -28.87
C GLY A 31 -3.68 -9.38 -27.50
N TRP A 32 -3.15 -8.16 -27.38
CA TRP A 32 -2.83 -7.60 -26.06
C TRP A 32 -4.06 -7.24 -25.23
N LYS A 33 -5.14 -6.87 -25.92
CA LYS A 33 -6.42 -6.59 -25.25
C LYS A 33 -6.99 -7.83 -24.57
N SER A 34 -6.74 -9.04 -25.11
CA SER A 34 -7.20 -10.27 -24.44
C SER A 34 -6.40 -10.58 -23.17
N LEU A 35 -5.13 -10.13 -23.07
CA LEU A 35 -4.30 -10.31 -21.88
C LEU A 35 -4.85 -9.57 -20.66
N VAL A 36 -5.43 -8.38 -20.84
CA VAL A 36 -6.02 -7.61 -19.72
C VAL A 36 -7.43 -8.07 -19.34
N SER A 37 -8.09 -8.82 -20.24
CA SER A 37 -9.36 -9.51 -19.96
C SER A 37 -9.15 -10.89 -19.33
N ASP A 38 -7.91 -11.38 -19.23
CA ASP A 38 -7.60 -12.66 -18.59
C ASP A 38 -7.93 -12.64 -17.08
N PRO A 39 -8.55 -13.70 -16.52
CA PRO A 39 -8.84 -13.78 -15.08
C PRO A 39 -7.60 -13.60 -14.19
N GLY A 40 -6.42 -14.04 -14.63
CA GLY A 40 -5.17 -13.87 -13.92
C GLY A 40 -4.73 -12.40 -13.83
N PHE A 41 -4.98 -11.60 -14.88
CA PHE A 41 -4.73 -10.16 -14.83
C PHE A 41 -5.63 -9.48 -13.80
N VAL A 42 -6.93 -9.77 -13.81
CA VAL A 42 -7.90 -9.23 -12.84
C VAL A 42 -7.55 -9.63 -11.41
N ARG A 43 -7.09 -10.87 -11.19
CA ARG A 43 -6.64 -11.30 -9.86
C ARG A 43 -5.43 -10.49 -9.38
N ARG A 44 -4.43 -10.26 -10.24
CA ARG A 44 -3.24 -9.45 -9.91
C ARG A 44 -3.60 -8.00 -9.66
N SER A 45 -4.44 -7.38 -10.49
CA SER A 45 -4.87 -5.99 -10.29
C SER A 45 -5.66 -5.82 -8.99
N THR A 46 -6.52 -6.80 -8.65
CA THR A 46 -7.25 -6.81 -7.37
C THR A 46 -6.30 -6.94 -6.18
N VAL A 47 -5.29 -7.80 -6.25
CA VAL A 47 -4.27 -7.94 -5.19
C VAL A 47 -3.50 -6.63 -4.98
N LEU A 48 -3.08 -5.97 -6.06
CA LEU A 48 -2.41 -4.67 -5.98
C LEU A 48 -3.32 -3.58 -5.40
N ALA A 49 -4.60 -3.57 -5.77
CA ALA A 49 -5.56 -2.63 -5.20
C ALA A 49 -5.72 -2.82 -3.68
N ARG A 50 -5.73 -4.07 -3.21
CA ARG A 50 -5.84 -4.40 -1.78
C ARG A 50 -4.63 -3.96 -0.95
N SER A 51 -3.43 -3.93 -1.52
CA SER A 51 -2.23 -3.42 -0.82
C SER A 51 -2.09 -1.90 -0.88
N SER A 52 -2.89 -1.21 -1.71
CA SER A 52 -2.83 0.24 -1.88
C SER A 52 -2.84 1.05 -0.57
N PRO A 53 -3.66 0.72 0.44
CA PRO A 53 -3.66 1.47 1.70
C PRO A 53 -2.28 1.47 2.38
N LEU A 54 -1.53 0.37 2.34
CA LEU A 54 -0.18 0.27 2.90
C LEU A 54 0.81 1.21 2.20
N HIS A 55 0.69 1.37 0.88
CA HIS A 55 1.55 2.28 0.11
C HIS A 55 1.25 3.76 0.38
N ARG A 56 0.05 4.08 0.88
CA ARG A 56 -0.34 5.46 1.22
C ARG A 56 0.23 5.93 2.55
N LEU A 57 0.70 5.03 3.41
CA LEU A 57 1.35 5.40 4.67
C LEU A 57 2.59 6.27 4.43
N ASP A 58 3.39 5.96 3.41
CA ASP A 58 4.60 6.74 3.09
C ASP A 58 4.24 8.18 2.68
N LEU A 59 3.15 8.34 1.91
CA LEU A 59 2.64 9.65 1.53
C LEU A 59 2.10 10.43 2.74
N ARG A 60 1.47 9.73 3.70
CA ARG A 60 0.88 10.34 4.90
C ARG A 60 1.92 10.63 5.99
N GLN A 61 3.00 9.86 6.05
CA GLN A 61 4.15 10.09 6.92
C GLN A 61 4.80 11.46 6.68
N ALA A 62 4.88 11.90 5.43
CA ALA A 62 5.46 13.21 5.08
C ALA A 62 4.78 14.38 5.83
N TRP A 63 3.49 14.24 6.17
CA TRP A 63 2.73 15.24 6.92
C TRP A 63 2.98 15.20 8.43
N GLN A 64 3.55 14.11 8.94
CA GLN A 64 3.87 13.91 10.36
C GLN A 64 5.25 14.46 10.76
N GLN A 65 6.04 14.95 9.80
CA GLN A 65 7.38 15.51 10.03
C GLN A 65 8.38 14.54 10.70
N PHE A 66 8.16 13.23 10.57
CA PHE A 66 9.15 12.25 11.00
C PHE A 66 10.42 12.36 10.14
N PRO A 67 11.61 12.05 10.70
CA PRO A 67 12.86 12.08 9.93
C PRO A 67 12.79 11.19 8.70
N ALA A 68 13.12 11.77 7.54
CA ALA A 68 13.15 11.03 6.29
C ALA A 68 14.17 9.89 6.36
N GLY A 69 13.76 8.69 5.93
CA GLY A 69 14.64 7.52 5.83
C GLY A 69 15.00 6.83 7.14
N VAL A 70 14.45 7.27 8.30
CA VAL A 70 14.66 6.57 9.58
C VAL A 70 13.62 5.47 9.78
N TYR A 71 12.33 5.84 9.67
CA TYR A 71 11.23 4.89 9.84
C TYR A 71 10.67 4.47 8.49
N ASP A 72 10.31 3.20 8.39
CA ASP A 72 9.53 2.62 7.27
C ASP A 72 8.13 2.22 7.80
N PRO A 73 7.14 3.13 7.75
CA PRO A 73 5.80 2.86 8.26
C PRO A 73 5.11 1.70 7.55
N ARG A 74 5.44 1.43 6.28
CA ARG A 74 4.87 0.31 5.54
C ARG A 74 5.35 -1.02 6.12
N THR A 75 6.65 -1.14 6.39
CA THR A 75 7.21 -2.34 7.01
C THR A 75 6.70 -2.52 8.45
N LEU A 76 6.60 -1.42 9.22
CA LEU A 76 5.97 -1.46 10.56
C LEU A 76 4.51 -1.90 10.49
N ALA A 77 3.74 -1.42 9.52
CA ALA A 77 2.35 -1.80 9.31
C ALA A 77 2.20 -3.30 8.99
N LEU A 78 3.07 -3.84 8.13
CA LEU A 78 3.10 -5.28 7.86
C LEU A 78 3.44 -6.08 9.12
N ALA A 79 4.42 -5.65 9.91
CA ALA A 79 4.77 -6.31 11.16
C ALA A 79 3.59 -6.34 12.14
N ALA A 80 2.84 -5.25 12.26
CA ALA A 80 1.64 -5.19 13.09
C ALA A 80 0.55 -6.17 12.61
N LEU A 81 0.32 -6.27 11.29
CA LEU A 81 -0.61 -7.25 10.72
C LEU A 81 -0.18 -8.69 11.06
N GLU A 82 1.10 -9.02 10.90
CA GLU A 82 1.63 -10.34 11.25
C GLU A 82 1.46 -10.65 12.75
N ALA A 83 1.74 -9.68 13.62
CA ALA A 83 1.58 -9.83 15.07
C ALA A 83 0.11 -10.09 15.46
N VAL A 84 -0.83 -9.35 14.87
CA VAL A 84 -2.27 -9.57 15.10
C VAL A 84 -2.69 -10.93 14.56
N MET A 85 -2.34 -11.27 13.31
CA MET A 85 -2.67 -12.58 12.72
C MET A 85 -2.13 -13.75 13.53
N HIS A 86 -0.95 -13.61 14.14
CA HIS A 86 -0.38 -14.63 14.99
C HIS A 86 -1.19 -14.90 16.27
N GLN A 87 -1.89 -13.88 16.80
CA GLN A 87 -2.71 -13.99 18.02
C GLN A 87 -4.19 -14.25 17.74
N GLN A 88 -4.62 -14.22 16.47
CA GLN A 88 -6.02 -14.45 16.11
C GLN A 88 -6.51 -15.85 16.54
N GLY A 89 -7.68 -15.89 17.18
CA GLY A 89 -8.31 -17.13 17.63
C GLY A 89 -7.67 -17.78 18.86
N LEU A 90 -6.74 -17.10 19.52
CA LEU A 90 -6.23 -17.49 20.84
C LEU A 90 -7.14 -16.98 21.96
N ASP A 91 -6.96 -17.52 23.18
CA ASP A 91 -7.73 -17.09 24.36
C ASP A 91 -7.49 -15.61 24.72
N GLN A 92 -6.32 -15.08 24.38
CA GLN A 92 -5.98 -13.66 24.45
C GLN A 92 -5.61 -13.18 23.05
N GLU A 93 -6.49 -12.40 22.43
CA GLU A 93 -6.21 -11.74 21.15
C GLU A 93 -5.29 -10.54 21.36
N ALA A 94 -4.68 -10.06 20.27
CA ALA A 94 -3.79 -8.91 20.31
C ALA A 94 -4.56 -7.64 20.73
N THR A 95 -4.12 -6.98 21.80
CA THR A 95 -4.67 -5.70 22.23
C THR A 95 -3.98 -4.53 21.53
N THR A 96 -4.66 -3.39 21.47
CA THR A 96 -4.09 -2.14 20.95
C THR A 96 -2.80 -1.75 21.66
N GLU A 97 -2.75 -1.88 22.98
CA GLU A 97 -1.54 -1.61 23.77
C GLU A 97 -0.39 -2.54 23.39
N ALA A 98 -0.65 -3.85 23.26
CA ALA A 98 0.38 -4.82 22.89
C ALA A 98 0.95 -4.56 21.49
N VAL A 99 0.08 -4.20 20.53
CA VAL A 99 0.51 -3.83 19.17
C VAL A 99 1.32 -2.53 19.17
N VAL A 100 0.90 -1.52 19.94
CA VAL A 100 1.66 -0.26 20.07
C VAL A 100 3.03 -0.49 20.70
N GLU A 101 3.11 -1.25 21.80
CA GLU A 101 4.38 -1.58 22.47
C GLU A 101 5.33 -2.30 21.51
N PHE A 102 4.83 -3.31 20.78
CA PHE A 102 5.60 -4.01 19.76
C PHE A 102 6.12 -3.07 18.67
N LEU A 103 5.29 -2.15 18.17
CA LEU A 103 5.70 -1.17 17.16
C LEU A 103 6.69 -0.13 17.71
N VAL A 104 6.59 0.27 18.98
CA VAL A 104 7.56 1.15 19.65
C VAL A 104 8.93 0.49 19.67
N ASP A 105 9.00 -0.80 19.96
CA ASP A 105 10.27 -1.54 19.98
C ASP A 105 10.91 -1.59 18.59
N LEU A 106 10.14 -1.89 17.54
CA LEU A 106 10.64 -1.84 16.17
C LEU A 106 11.07 -0.43 15.73
N ALA A 107 10.34 0.60 16.14
CA ALA A 107 10.72 1.99 15.87
C ALA A 107 12.02 2.36 16.60
N ARG A 108 12.22 1.88 17.83
CA ARG A 108 13.47 2.06 18.58
C ARG A 108 14.65 1.40 17.87
N ASP A 109 14.46 0.20 17.32
CA ASP A 109 15.50 -0.49 16.55
C ASP A 109 15.86 0.27 15.27
N ALA A 110 14.87 0.86 14.60
CA ALA A 110 15.09 1.67 13.40
C ALA A 110 15.80 3.01 13.68
N GLY A 111 15.61 3.58 14.88
CA GLY A 111 16.14 4.90 15.23
C GLY A 111 16.63 5.01 16.68
N PRO A 112 17.63 4.22 17.13
CA PRO A 112 17.97 4.10 18.55
C PRO A 112 18.45 5.39 19.23
N GLY A 113 18.86 6.40 18.45
CA GLY A 113 19.25 7.73 18.94
C GLY A 113 18.10 8.73 19.04
N ARG A 114 16.87 8.33 18.73
CA ARG A 114 15.67 9.21 18.81
C ARG A 114 15.01 9.08 20.19
N GLY A 115 14.10 10.00 20.49
CA GLY A 115 13.38 10.01 21.77
C GLY A 115 12.25 8.99 21.83
N GLY A 116 11.95 8.48 23.02
CA GLY A 116 10.85 7.53 23.24
C GLY A 116 9.50 8.04 22.74
N ASP A 117 9.18 9.32 22.98
CA ASP A 117 7.95 9.95 22.51
C ASP A 117 7.80 9.92 20.98
N GLU A 118 8.92 9.99 20.25
CA GLU A 118 8.89 9.91 18.79
C GLU A 118 8.59 8.47 18.32
N HIS A 119 9.20 7.47 18.94
CA HIS A 119 8.91 6.06 18.64
C HIS A 119 7.44 5.72 18.89
N GLU A 120 6.90 6.21 20.00
CA GLU A 120 5.49 6.04 20.32
C GLU A 120 4.58 6.78 19.34
N ALA A 121 4.95 8.00 18.91
CA ALA A 121 4.22 8.74 17.89
C ALA A 121 4.18 8.00 16.54
N VAL A 122 5.30 7.39 16.13
CA VAL A 122 5.38 6.56 14.91
C VAL A 122 4.50 5.31 15.03
N ALA A 123 4.60 4.59 16.15
CA ALA A 123 3.80 3.39 16.41
C ALA A 123 2.29 3.68 16.37
N ARG A 124 1.85 4.72 17.10
CA ARG A 124 0.45 5.15 17.08
C ARG A 124 0.01 5.64 15.71
N PHE A 125 0.87 6.34 14.97
CA PHE A 125 0.57 6.73 13.60
C PHE A 125 0.28 5.51 12.72
N VAL A 126 1.14 4.49 12.76
CA VAL A 126 0.96 3.25 11.98
C VAL A 126 -0.34 2.55 12.36
N LEU A 127 -0.65 2.40 13.64
CA LEU A 127 -1.87 1.72 14.07
C LEU A 127 -3.14 2.46 13.62
N ARG A 128 -3.23 3.78 13.84
CA ARG A 128 -4.37 4.61 13.38
C ARG A 128 -4.57 4.51 11.87
N GLU A 129 -3.46 4.42 11.13
CA GLU A 129 -3.48 4.28 9.68
C GLU A 129 -3.99 2.91 9.22
N LEU A 130 -3.73 1.83 9.98
CA LEU A 130 -4.27 0.49 9.71
C LEU A 130 -5.75 0.36 10.05
N LEU A 131 -6.19 1.02 11.12
CA LEU A 131 -7.59 1.06 11.57
C LEU A 131 -8.45 1.99 10.71
N ASN A 132 -7.84 2.83 9.88
CA ASN A 132 -8.52 3.85 9.11
C ASN A 132 -9.27 4.88 9.99
N ASP A 133 -8.71 5.24 11.14
CA ASP A 133 -9.37 6.08 12.16
C ASP A 133 -9.81 7.44 11.64
N GLN A 134 -9.03 8.05 10.73
CA GLN A 134 -9.38 9.33 10.12
C GLN A 134 -10.69 9.27 9.32
N HIS A 135 -11.12 8.07 8.92
CA HIS A 135 -12.38 7.81 8.24
C HIS A 135 -13.35 7.00 9.12
N GLY A 136 -13.18 7.05 10.44
CA GLY A 136 -14.09 6.45 11.42
C GLY A 136 -14.11 4.93 11.42
N GLY A 137 -13.01 4.26 11.07
CA GLY A 137 -12.94 2.79 11.06
C GLY A 137 -13.65 2.14 9.88
N MET A 138 -14.10 2.92 8.90
CA MET A 138 -14.72 2.41 7.68
C MET A 138 -13.70 1.66 6.81
N ASP A 139 -14.19 0.82 5.90
CA ASP A 139 -13.33 0.15 4.93
C ASP A 139 -12.58 1.17 4.05
N PHE A 140 -11.32 0.87 3.73
CA PHE A 140 -10.58 1.58 2.69
C PHE A 140 -11.26 1.38 1.35
N ALA A 141 -11.71 2.48 0.75
CA ALA A 141 -12.17 2.48 -0.63
C ALA A 141 -10.96 2.43 -1.57
N VAL A 142 -10.77 1.28 -2.22
CA VAL A 142 -9.78 1.09 -3.28
C VAL A 142 -10.49 0.76 -4.59
N ALA A 143 -9.79 0.90 -5.72
CA ALA A 143 -10.38 0.62 -7.02
C ALA A 143 -9.39 -0.06 -7.96
N TYR A 144 -9.91 -0.83 -8.91
CA TYR A 144 -9.16 -1.42 -10.00
C TYR A 144 -9.97 -1.34 -11.31
N SER A 145 -9.29 -1.43 -12.45
CA SER A 145 -9.96 -1.55 -13.75
C SER A 145 -10.14 -3.01 -14.11
N ASP A 146 -11.36 -3.38 -14.48
CA ASP A 146 -11.72 -4.67 -15.06
C ASP A 146 -11.97 -4.46 -16.57
N TYR A 147 -11.42 -5.35 -17.39
CA TYR A 147 -11.55 -5.31 -18.85
C TYR A 147 -12.28 -6.54 -19.43
N ARG A 148 -12.81 -7.44 -18.58
CA ARG A 148 -13.47 -8.68 -19.03
C ARG A 148 -14.72 -8.44 -19.89
N GLN A 149 -15.42 -7.33 -19.66
CA GLN A 149 -16.62 -6.94 -20.40
C GLN A 149 -16.47 -5.55 -21.05
N GLY A 150 -15.23 -5.16 -21.36
CA GLY A 150 -14.87 -3.76 -21.61
C GLY A 150 -14.41 -3.06 -20.34
N HIS A 151 -13.89 -1.82 -20.47
CA HIS A 151 -13.35 -1.07 -19.33
C HIS A 151 -14.45 -0.71 -18.33
N CYS A 152 -14.29 -1.18 -17.10
CA CYS A 152 -15.11 -0.79 -15.97
C CYS A 152 -14.23 -0.58 -14.74
N ARG A 153 -14.40 0.55 -14.04
CA ARG A 153 -13.74 0.77 -12.76
C ARG A 153 -14.58 0.14 -11.66
N GLN A 154 -13.99 -0.78 -10.92
CA GLN A 154 -14.60 -1.48 -9.81
C GLN A 154 -14.06 -0.91 -8.50
N GLU A 155 -14.97 -0.59 -7.58
CA GLU A 155 -14.63 -0.21 -6.21
C GLU A 155 -14.66 -1.45 -5.30
N LEU A 156 -13.78 -1.45 -4.31
CA LEU A 156 -13.63 -2.52 -3.34
C LEU A 156 -13.39 -1.89 -1.97
N GLY A 157 -14.19 -2.30 -0.99
CA GLY A 157 -13.90 -2.07 0.42
C GLY A 157 -12.83 -3.05 0.90
N VAL A 158 -11.80 -2.55 1.55
CA VAL A 158 -10.75 -3.36 2.17
C VAL A 158 -10.64 -2.94 3.63
N ARG A 159 -10.61 -3.90 4.53
CA ARG A 159 -10.28 -3.67 5.93
C ARG A 159 -8.95 -4.34 6.24
N LEU A 160 -8.05 -3.60 6.90
CA LEU A 160 -6.76 -4.14 7.32
C LEU A 160 -6.84 -4.64 8.76
N LEU A 161 -7.30 -3.79 9.66
CA LEU A 161 -7.60 -4.12 11.05
C LEU A 161 -8.97 -3.56 11.45
N SER A 162 -9.57 -4.16 12.47
CA SER A 162 -10.69 -3.60 13.24
C SER A 162 -10.44 -3.81 14.71
N GLU A 163 -10.83 -2.82 15.51
CA GLU A 163 -10.94 -2.98 16.95
C GLU A 163 -12.33 -3.52 17.30
N GLU A 164 -12.36 -4.54 18.14
CA GLU A 164 -13.58 -5.06 18.76
C GLU A 164 -13.40 -5.00 20.28
N ILE A 165 -14.51 -4.79 21.01
CA ILE A 165 -14.47 -4.85 22.46
C ILE A 165 -14.28 -6.32 22.83
N GLY A 166 -13.20 -6.63 23.56
CA GLY A 166 -12.92 -7.99 24.01
C GLY A 166 -14.06 -8.55 24.87
N ARG A 167 -14.11 -9.88 25.02
CA ARG A 167 -15.12 -10.55 25.89
C ARG A 167 -15.08 -10.05 27.34
N ASP A 168 -13.94 -9.47 27.71
CA ASP A 168 -13.56 -8.92 29.00
C ASP A 168 -14.09 -7.48 29.22
N GLY A 169 -14.68 -6.87 28.19
CA GLY A 169 -15.18 -5.49 28.23
C GLY A 169 -14.09 -4.41 28.20
N ARG A 170 -12.88 -4.80 27.77
CA ARG A 170 -11.73 -3.90 27.61
C ARG A 170 -11.18 -3.97 26.20
#